data_AF-I5BY68-F1
#
_entry.id   AF-I5BY68-F1
#
_cell.length_a   1.000
_cell.length_b   1.000
_cell.length_c   1.000
_cell.angle_alpha   90.00
_cell.angle_beta   90.00
_cell.angle_gamma   90.00
#
_symmetry.space_group_name_H-M   'P 1'
#
loop_
_entity.id
_entity.type
_entity.pdbx_description
1 polymer ?
#
loop_
_entity_poly.entity_id
_entity_poly.type
_entity_poly.pdbx_seq_one_letter_code
_entity_poly.pdbx_strand_id
1 'polypeptide(L)'
;MKQALANLYFLELLKTSQKNNIMPEVIQQTEKQDAFGFIEAHPTYFSKSYLKGSFLFGCLTARLLYNQPGNAFMKELNGLNIDKELVTKKFPKLISKLRQFGKEFPELESAAQRYFAINDNPTKDEISFAFTMGLVLQKDFDKKNKALNN
;
A
#
# COMPACT_ATOMS: atom_id res chain seq x y z
N MET A 1 0.18 -44.03 26.59
CA MET A 1 1.59 -43.61 26.34
C MET A 1 1.82 -42.93 24.99
N LYS A 2 1.29 -43.42 23.86
CA LYS A 2 1.53 -42.80 22.52
C LYS A 2 1.03 -41.36 22.36
N GLN A 3 -0.13 -41.00 22.94
CA GLN A 3 -0.67 -39.64 22.88
C GLN A 3 0.16 -38.61 23.68
N ALA A 4 0.70 -39.01 24.83
CA ALA A 4 1.56 -38.13 25.62
C ALA A 4 2.88 -37.81 24.90
N LEU A 5 3.46 -38.80 24.20
CA LEU A 5 4.64 -38.63 23.37
C LEU A 5 4.38 -37.72 22.16
N ALA A 6 3.23 -37.88 21.49
CA ALA A 6 2.82 -37.00 20.39
C ALA A 6 2.64 -35.54 20.86
N ASN A 7 2.08 -35.33 22.05
CA ASN A 7 1.92 -33.99 22.62
C ASN A 7 3.26 -33.36 23.01
N LEU A 8 4.19 -34.14 23.55
CA LEU A 8 5.56 -33.68 23.86
C LEU A 8 6.31 -33.26 22.59
N TYR A 9 6.25 -34.07 21.54
CA TYR A 9 6.86 -33.75 20.26
C TYR A 9 6.27 -32.49 19.60
N PHE A 10 4.95 -32.33 19.70
CA PHE A 10 4.27 -31.12 19.22
C PHE A 10 4.72 -29.86 19.97
N LEU A 11 4.90 -29.94 21.29
CA LEU A 11 5.41 -28.83 22.10
C LEU A 11 6.86 -28.47 21.77
N GLU A 12 7.70 -29.46 21.44
CA GLU A 12 9.08 -29.21 20.95
C GLU A 12 9.09 -28.50 19.59
N LEU A 13 8.21 -28.92 18.66
CA LEU A 13 8.01 -28.25 17.38
C LEU A 13 7.54 -26.80 17.52
N LEU A 14 6.68 -26.51 18.49
CA LEU A 14 6.27 -25.12 18.77
C LEU A 14 7.42 -24.27 19.32
N LYS A 15 8.29 -24.83 20.18
CA LYS A 15 9.47 -24.14 20.69
C LYS A 15 10.49 -23.84 19.58
N THR A 16 10.67 -24.75 18.61
CA THR A 16 11.56 -24.52 17.47
C THR A 16 10.96 -23.54 16.46
N SER A 17 9.64 -23.55 16.27
CA SER A 17 8.94 -22.53 15.46
C SER A 17 9.07 -21.13 16.04
N GLN A 18 8.99 -20.97 17.37
CA GLN A 18 9.22 -19.67 18.02
C GLN A 18 10.67 -19.20 17.93
N LYS A 19 11.65 -20.12 17.87
CA LYS A 19 13.07 -19.77 17.71
C LYS A 19 13.43 -19.29 16.31
N ASN A 20 12.65 -19.66 15.29
CA ASN A 20 12.90 -19.33 13.89
C ASN A 20 11.99 -18.22 13.32
N ASN A 21 11.09 -17.67 14.14
CA ASN A 21 10.37 -16.45 13.82
C ASN A 21 11.08 -15.25 14.44
N ILE A 22 12.33 -15.03 14.06
CA ILE A 22 12.81 -13.65 13.99
C ILE A 22 12.07 -13.11 12.76
N MET A 23 10.90 -12.50 12.96
CA MET A 23 10.44 -11.50 12.00
C MET A 23 11.67 -10.62 11.78
N PRO A 24 12.15 -10.44 10.54
CA PRO A 24 13.29 -9.57 10.31
C PRO A 24 12.98 -8.29 11.07
N GLU A 25 13.85 -7.96 12.02
CA GLU A 25 13.75 -6.71 12.76
C GLU A 25 13.53 -5.65 11.69
N VAL A 26 12.37 -4.97 11.74
CA VAL A 26 12.04 -3.92 10.79
C VAL A 26 13.12 -2.89 11.02
N ILE A 27 14.18 -2.97 10.22
CA ILE A 27 15.31 -2.07 10.26
C ILE A 27 14.66 -0.71 10.12
N GLN A 28 14.71 0.09 11.18
CA GLN A 28 14.33 1.49 11.10
C GLN A 28 15.39 2.16 10.25
N GLN A 29 15.29 1.94 8.94
CA GLN A 29 16.07 2.68 7.98
C GLN A 29 15.66 4.13 8.13
N THR A 30 16.66 4.99 8.17
CA THR A 30 16.59 6.45 8.32
C THR A 30 16.01 7.06 7.04
N GLU A 31 14.82 6.61 6.65
CA GLU A 31 14.25 6.81 5.32
C GLU A 31 13.21 7.91 5.33
N LYS A 32 13.04 8.52 4.15
CA LYS A 32 11.93 9.43 3.87
C LYS A 32 10.62 8.81 4.36
N GLN A 33 9.97 9.46 5.32
CA GLN A 33 8.76 8.95 5.96
C GLN A 33 7.52 9.24 5.11
N ASP A 34 7.62 9.00 3.81
CA ASP A 34 6.59 9.27 2.81
C ASP A 34 6.43 8.09 1.85
N ALA A 35 5.48 8.23 0.92
CA ALA A 35 5.17 7.19 -0.05
C ALA A 35 6.36 6.84 -0.95
N PHE A 36 7.23 7.80 -1.28
CA PHE A 36 8.38 7.56 -2.14
C PHE A 36 9.47 6.82 -1.39
N GLY A 37 9.77 7.22 -0.15
CA GLY A 37 10.70 6.50 0.71
C GLY A 37 10.26 5.05 0.94
N PHE A 38 8.96 4.81 1.14
CA PHE A 38 8.44 3.44 1.25
C PHE A 38 8.67 2.61 -0.01
N ILE A 39 8.52 3.21 -1.21
CA ILE A 39 8.81 2.51 -2.48
C ILE A 39 10.31 2.20 -2.60
N GLU A 40 11.18 3.15 -2.25
CA GLU A 40 12.64 3.00 -2.28
C GLU A 40 13.13 1.90 -1.33
N ALA A 41 12.52 1.80 -0.14
CA ALA A 41 12.83 0.83 0.89
C ALA A 41 12.46 -0.62 0.53
N HIS A 42 11.51 -0.82 -0.39
CA HIS A 42 10.99 -2.14 -0.75
C HIS A 42 11.18 -2.46 -2.25
N PRO A 43 12.42 -2.42 -2.77
CA PRO A 43 12.68 -2.52 -4.21
C PRO A 43 12.28 -3.88 -4.80
N THR A 44 12.36 -4.95 -4.01
CA THR A 44 11.94 -6.30 -4.44
C THR A 44 10.44 -6.36 -4.72
N TYR A 45 9.63 -5.81 -3.82
CA TYR A 45 8.18 -5.76 -3.98
C TYR A 45 7.79 -4.80 -5.11
N PHE A 46 8.40 -3.61 -5.14
CA PHE A 46 8.18 -2.60 -6.17
C PHE A 46 9.09 -2.78 -7.41
N SER A 47 9.35 -4.03 -7.80
CA SER A 47 10.14 -4.34 -9.00
C SER A 47 9.39 -3.98 -10.30
N LYS A 48 8.05 -4.04 -10.27
CA LYS A 48 7.17 -3.59 -11.35
C LYS A 48 6.74 -2.14 -11.13
N SER A 49 6.91 -1.31 -12.14
CA SER A 49 6.51 0.11 -12.14
C SER A 49 5.02 0.26 -11.90
N TYR A 50 4.17 -0.57 -12.52
CA TYR A 50 2.73 -0.42 -12.35
C TYR A 50 2.29 -0.65 -10.89
N LEU A 51 3.01 -1.47 -10.11
CA LEU A 51 2.76 -1.60 -8.66
C LEU A 51 3.10 -0.32 -7.88
N LYS A 52 4.17 0.40 -8.26
CA LYS A 52 4.47 1.73 -7.70
C LYS A 52 3.32 2.69 -7.99
N GLY A 53 2.82 2.69 -9.23
CA GLY A 53 1.66 3.47 -9.63
C GLY A 53 0.41 3.12 -8.84
N SER A 54 0.10 1.82 -8.69
CA SER A 54 -1.06 1.34 -7.93
C SER A 54 -0.98 1.73 -6.46
N PHE A 55 0.21 1.64 -5.86
CA PHE A 55 0.46 2.12 -4.50
C PHE A 55 0.20 3.62 -4.36
N LEU A 56 0.76 4.44 -5.25
CA LEU A 56 0.50 5.89 -5.24
C LEU A 56 -0.97 6.23 -5.49
N PHE A 57 -1.68 5.46 -6.32
CA PHE A 57 -3.12 5.57 -6.50
C PHE A 57 -3.89 5.29 -5.20
N GLY A 58 -3.46 4.29 -4.42
CA GLY A 58 -3.96 4.04 -3.07
C GLY A 58 -3.73 5.23 -2.14
N CYS A 59 -2.52 5.77 -2.12
CA CYS A 59 -2.15 6.94 -1.32
C CYS A 59 -3.02 8.17 -1.64
N LEU A 60 -3.18 8.50 -2.92
CA LEU A 60 -4.03 9.60 -3.36
C LEU A 60 -5.51 9.35 -3.01
N THR A 61 -5.96 8.10 -3.09
CA THR A 61 -7.32 7.72 -2.69
C THR A 61 -7.56 7.94 -1.21
N ALA A 62 -6.62 7.55 -0.34
CA ALA A 62 -6.71 7.82 1.09
C ALA A 62 -6.87 9.32 1.38
N ARG A 63 -6.10 10.16 0.67
CA ARG A 63 -6.20 11.62 0.76
C ARG A 63 -7.55 12.13 0.29
N LEU A 64 -8.11 11.61 -0.80
CA LEU A 64 -9.48 11.95 -1.20
C LEU A 64 -10.49 11.56 -0.12
N LEU A 65 -10.45 10.32 0.38
CA LEU A 65 -11.42 9.82 1.37
C LEU A 65 -11.38 10.60 2.68
N TYR A 66 -10.22 11.14 3.07
CA TYR A 66 -10.13 12.03 4.23
C TYR A 66 -10.86 13.37 4.02
N ASN A 67 -10.86 13.89 2.79
CA ASN A 67 -11.41 15.21 2.47
C ASN A 67 -12.85 15.17 1.91
N GLN A 68 -13.28 14.02 1.40
CA GLN A 68 -14.61 13.82 0.86
C GLN A 68 -15.59 13.43 1.98
N PRO A 69 -16.73 14.13 2.13
CA PRO A 69 -17.78 13.67 3.04
C PRO A 69 -18.37 12.34 2.56
N GLY A 70 -18.50 11.38 3.49
CA GLY A 70 -19.05 10.06 3.21
C GLY A 70 -18.08 9.12 2.49
N ASN A 71 -18.62 8.08 1.83
CA ASN A 71 -17.84 6.99 1.24
C ASN A 71 -18.07 6.80 -0.27
N ALA A 72 -18.49 7.86 -0.96
CA ALA A 72 -18.93 7.75 -2.35
C ALA A 72 -17.82 7.23 -3.28
N PHE A 73 -16.58 7.70 -3.16
CA PHE A 73 -15.48 7.16 -3.98
C PHE A 73 -15.08 5.73 -3.57
N MET A 74 -15.16 5.39 -2.28
CA MET A 74 -14.88 4.03 -1.80
C MET A 74 -15.81 2.99 -2.44
N LYS A 75 -17.10 3.34 -2.60
CA LYS A 75 -18.09 2.48 -3.28
C LYS A 75 -17.74 2.18 -4.75
N GLU A 76 -16.88 2.99 -5.36
CA GLU A 76 -16.46 2.81 -6.75
C GLU A 76 -15.24 1.90 -6.92
N LEU A 77 -14.60 1.46 -5.82
CA LEU A 77 -13.38 0.65 -5.84
C LEU A 77 -13.65 -0.86 -5.89
N ASN A 78 -14.86 -1.28 -6.25
CA ASN A 78 -15.24 -2.69 -6.43
C ASN A 78 -14.80 -3.61 -5.28
N GLY A 79 -14.97 -3.18 -4.02
CA GLY A 79 -14.52 -3.96 -2.87
C GLY A 79 -12.99 -4.15 -2.78
N LEU A 80 -12.21 -3.18 -3.27
CA LEU A 80 -10.75 -3.22 -3.39
C LEU A 80 -10.24 -4.25 -4.40
N ASN A 81 -11.10 -4.72 -5.29
CA ASN A 81 -10.75 -5.58 -6.41
C ASN A 81 -10.27 -4.71 -7.59
N ILE A 82 -8.99 -4.37 -7.59
CA ILE A 82 -8.38 -3.40 -8.51
C ILE A 82 -7.66 -4.15 -9.64
N ASP A 83 -8.05 -3.85 -10.88
CA ASP A 83 -7.33 -4.24 -12.08
C ASP A 83 -6.92 -3.02 -12.91
N LYS A 84 -6.19 -3.26 -14.01
CA LYS A 84 -5.74 -2.20 -14.91
C LYS A 84 -6.90 -1.39 -15.49
N GLU A 85 -8.02 -2.05 -15.81
CA GLU A 85 -9.21 -1.38 -16.37
C GLU A 85 -9.83 -0.41 -15.36
N LEU A 86 -9.95 -0.84 -14.10
CA LEU A 86 -10.44 -0.01 -13.02
C LEU A 86 -9.50 1.17 -12.76
N VAL A 87 -8.17 0.96 -12.76
CA VAL A 87 -7.20 2.05 -12.65
C VAL A 87 -7.40 3.08 -13.76
N THR A 88 -7.46 2.66 -15.02
CA THR A 88 -7.65 3.55 -16.17
C THR A 88 -8.95 4.37 -16.06
N LYS A 89 -10.03 3.77 -15.57
CA LYS A 89 -11.32 4.45 -15.38
C LYS A 89 -11.35 5.37 -14.16
N LYS A 90 -10.75 4.95 -13.04
CA LYS A 90 -10.91 5.62 -11.75
C LYS A 90 -9.83 6.63 -11.44
N PHE A 91 -8.62 6.48 -11.99
CA PHE A 91 -7.53 7.43 -11.75
C PHE A 91 -7.88 8.85 -12.23
N PRO A 92 -8.39 9.09 -13.46
CA PRO A 92 -8.81 10.43 -13.87
C PRO A 92 -9.93 11.01 -13.00
N LYS A 93 -10.87 10.15 -12.58
CA LYS A 93 -11.98 10.55 -11.70
C LYS A 93 -11.51 10.92 -10.29
N LEU A 94 -10.50 10.22 -9.76
CA LEU A 94 -9.83 10.57 -8.52
C LEU A 94 -9.22 11.97 -8.61
N ILE A 95 -8.45 12.25 -9.67
CA ILE A 95 -7.84 13.57 -9.88
C ILE A 95 -8.92 14.66 -9.92
N SER A 96 -9.99 14.44 -10.71
CA SER A 96 -11.11 15.37 -10.80
C SER A 96 -11.74 15.65 -9.42
N LYS A 97 -11.96 14.61 -8.61
CA LYS A 97 -12.51 14.77 -7.25
C LYS A 97 -11.56 15.48 -6.30
N LEU A 98 -10.27 15.17 -6.34
CA LEU A 98 -9.27 15.89 -5.55
C LEU A 98 -9.31 17.39 -5.85
N ARG A 99 -9.39 17.76 -7.13
CA ARG A 99 -9.56 19.16 -7.57
C ARG A 99 -10.87 19.79 -7.08
N GLN A 100 -11.99 19.06 -7.08
CA GLN A 100 -13.27 19.54 -6.52
C GLN A 100 -13.17 19.93 -5.03
N PHE A 101 -12.30 19.28 -4.26
CA PHE A 101 -12.06 19.59 -2.85
C PHE A 101 -10.87 20.52 -2.62
N GLY A 102 -10.31 21.13 -3.68
CA GLY A 102 -9.13 22.00 -3.58
C GLY A 102 -7.89 21.27 -3.05
N LYS A 103 -7.75 19.98 -3.35
CA LYS A 103 -6.60 19.16 -2.97
C LYS A 103 -5.82 18.76 -4.21
N GLU A 104 -4.53 19.02 -4.19
CA GLU A 104 -3.62 18.67 -5.27
C GLU A 104 -2.35 18.06 -4.67
N PHE A 105 -1.86 17.00 -5.30
CA PHE A 105 -0.62 16.34 -4.90
C PHE A 105 0.25 16.10 -6.15
N PRO A 106 0.75 17.17 -6.81
CA PRO A 106 1.30 17.09 -8.17
C PRO A 106 2.42 16.06 -8.33
N GLU A 107 3.28 15.91 -7.31
CA GLU A 107 4.36 14.93 -7.33
C GLU A 107 3.85 13.49 -7.36
N LEU A 108 2.91 13.14 -6.47
CA LEU A 108 2.30 11.80 -6.40
C LEU A 108 1.49 11.51 -7.68
N GLU A 109 0.72 12.49 -8.14
CA GLU A 109 -0.11 12.38 -9.34
C GLU A 109 0.74 12.14 -10.59
N SER A 110 1.78 12.95 -10.79
CA SER A 110 2.70 12.83 -11.92
C SER A 110 3.52 11.54 -11.87
N ALA A 111 3.98 11.12 -10.69
CA ALA A 111 4.70 9.86 -10.53
C ALA A 111 3.80 8.65 -10.83
N ALA A 112 2.57 8.62 -10.31
CA ALA A 112 1.62 7.56 -10.59
C ALA A 112 1.33 7.42 -12.09
N GLN A 113 1.08 8.54 -12.79
CA GLN A 113 0.89 8.54 -14.25
C GLN A 113 2.10 8.01 -15.00
N ARG A 114 3.31 8.44 -14.64
CA ARG A 114 4.55 7.94 -15.26
C ARG A 114 4.71 6.44 -15.07
N TYR A 115 4.39 5.93 -13.88
CA TYR A 115 4.43 4.49 -13.61
C TYR A 115 3.38 3.70 -14.41
N PHE A 116 2.16 4.22 -14.54
CA PHE A 116 1.12 3.57 -15.34
C PHE A 116 1.39 3.58 -16.85
N ALA A 117 2.23 4.50 -17.34
CA ALA A 117 2.64 4.55 -18.74
C ALA A 117 3.69 3.47 -19.12
N ILE A 118 4.32 2.83 -18.12
CA ILE A 118 5.30 1.77 -18.36
C ILE A 118 4.57 0.45 -18.65
N ASN A 119 5.00 -0.23 -19.72
CA ASN A 119 4.42 -1.50 -20.12
C ASN A 119 5.03 -2.66 -19.30
N ASP A 120 4.50 -2.88 -18.10
CA ASP A 120 4.73 -4.09 -17.32
C ASP A 120 3.39 -4.77 -16.95
N ASN A 121 3.43 -6.04 -16.55
CA ASN A 121 2.24 -6.88 -16.41
C ASN A 121 2.13 -7.51 -15.01
N PRO A 122 1.76 -6.74 -13.97
CA PRO A 122 1.34 -7.31 -12.71
C PRO A 122 -0.01 -8.01 -12.84
N THR A 123 -0.20 -9.01 -11.99
CA THR A 123 -1.49 -9.68 -11.80
C THR A 123 -2.47 -8.74 -11.09
N LYS A 124 -3.75 -9.06 -11.22
CA LYS A 124 -4.83 -8.34 -10.54
C LYS A 124 -4.65 -8.29 -9.02
N ASP A 125 -4.20 -9.39 -8.43
CA ASP A 125 -4.01 -9.49 -6.98
C ASP A 125 -2.83 -8.63 -6.53
N GLU A 126 -1.72 -8.61 -7.29
CA GLU A 126 -0.59 -7.71 -7.00
C GLU A 126 -1.02 -6.23 -7.07
N ILE A 127 -1.80 -5.85 -8.08
CA ILE A 127 -2.34 -4.49 -8.22
C ILE A 127 -3.23 -4.13 -7.03
N SER A 128 -4.18 -5.01 -6.69
CA SER A 128 -5.12 -4.83 -5.58
C SER A 128 -4.40 -4.69 -4.24
N PHE A 129 -3.39 -5.52 -4.02
CA PHE A 129 -2.58 -5.49 -2.81
C PHE A 129 -1.75 -4.21 -2.72
N ALA A 130 -1.06 -3.81 -3.79
CA ALA A 130 -0.28 -2.57 -3.83
C ALA A 130 -1.16 -1.34 -3.57
N PHE A 131 -2.33 -1.29 -4.21
CA PHE A 131 -3.31 -0.23 -4.00
C PHE A 131 -3.77 -0.17 -2.53
N THR A 132 -4.17 -1.31 -1.97
CA THR A 132 -4.64 -1.38 -0.58
C THR A 132 -3.54 -0.99 0.41
N MET A 133 -2.31 -1.38 0.13
CA MET A 133 -1.13 -1.00 0.91
C MET A 133 -0.95 0.52 0.95
N GLY A 134 -1.01 1.20 -0.19
CA GLY A 134 -0.94 2.66 -0.24
C GLY A 134 -2.12 3.34 0.46
N LEU A 135 -3.33 2.81 0.28
CA LEU A 135 -4.54 3.29 0.93
C LEU A 135 -4.42 3.29 2.46
N VAL A 136 -3.84 2.23 3.04
CA VAL A 136 -3.67 2.09 4.49
C VAL A 136 -2.50 2.93 5.01
N LEU A 137 -1.33 2.83 4.38
CA LEU A 137 -0.09 3.45 4.88
C LEU A 137 -0.09 4.98 4.78
N GLN A 138 -0.86 5.56 3.87
CA GLN A 138 -0.90 7.02 3.70
C GLN A 138 -1.24 7.77 4.99
N LYS A 139 -2.11 7.21 5.83
CA LYS A 139 -2.46 7.82 7.12
C LYS A 139 -1.25 7.92 8.05
N ASP A 140 -0.35 6.95 7.99
CA ASP A 140 0.85 6.93 8.82
C ASP A 140 1.92 7.89 8.28
N PHE A 141 2.05 8.01 6.96
CA PHE A 141 2.90 9.05 6.34
C PHE A 141 2.44 10.46 6.75
N ASP A 142 1.15 10.75 6.69
CA ASP A 142 0.63 12.09 7.03
C ASP A 142 0.79 12.40 8.54
N LYS A 143 0.68 11.40 9.43
CA LYS A 143 0.93 11.59 10.87
C LYS A 143 2.40 11.90 11.16
N LYS A 144 3.30 11.12 10.57
CA LYS A 144 4.75 11.27 10.75
C LYS A 144 5.24 12.63 10.25
N ASN A 145 4.78 13.05 9.08
CA ASN A 145 5.10 14.36 8.53
C ASN A 145 4.60 15.52 9.40
N LYS A 146 3.47 15.38 10.10
CA LYS A 146 3.04 16.39 11.08
C LYS A 146 3.94 16.44 12.31
N ALA A 147 4.40 15.29 12.80
CA ALA A 147 5.28 15.22 13.98
C ALA A 147 6.68 15.81 13.71
N LEU A 148 7.17 15.71 12.46
CA LEU A 148 8.47 16.29 12.06
C LEU A 148 8.44 17.81 11.87
N ASN A 149 7.26 18.42 11.72
CA ASN A 149 7.08 19.85 11.45
C ASN A 149 6.62 20.65 12.68
N ASN A 150 6.49 20.01 13.84
CA ASN A 150 6.16 20.63 15.14
C ASN A 150 7.39 20.61 16.05
#